data_AF-A0A0J1KVB3-F1
#
_entry.id   AF-A0A0J1KVB3-F1
#
_cell.length_a   1.000
_cell.length_b   1.000
_cell.length_c   1.000
_cell.angle_alpha   90.00
_cell.angle_beta   90.00
_cell.angle_gamma   90.00
#
_symmetry.space_group_name_H-M   'P 1'
#
loop_
_entity.id
_entity.type
_entity.pdbx_description
1 polymer ?
#
loop_
_entity_poly.entity_id
_entity_poly.type
_entity_poly.pdbx_seq_one_letter_code
_entity_poly.pdbx_strand_id
1 'polypeptide(L)'
;MENAFRIKLGGVMSIIAGFSLATAHSINLLFSNGEGIVIGKAIVFIAHLLIVFAFFGFHESQRDKNGIFGSIGMVLGVIGTIIVTAIVFVEMAGVSNVKIDEIFAVSTNHFIYSFGPLLFVLGMIFVGISMVRAKLFPSAVGLLLILGTIVFALGTVAGNLEPLISTTGAIITGLGFIWGGLFLFRRNSM
;
A
#
# COMPACT_ATOMS: atom_id res chain seq x y z
N MET A 1 23.71 -12.36 -9.47
CA MET A 1 23.09 -11.46 -10.45
C MET A 1 21.57 -11.39 -10.32
N GLU A 2 20.87 -12.52 -10.17
CA GLU A 2 19.41 -12.55 -10.09
C GLU A 2 18.81 -11.73 -8.93
N ASN A 3 19.40 -11.82 -7.72
CA ASN A 3 18.93 -11.04 -6.56
C ASN A 3 19.08 -9.53 -6.74
N ALA A 4 20.15 -9.08 -7.42
CA ALA A 4 20.39 -7.66 -7.65
C ALA A 4 19.32 -7.04 -8.56
N PHE A 5 18.90 -7.78 -9.60
CA PHE A 5 17.80 -7.37 -10.47
C PHE A 5 16.48 -7.28 -9.71
N ARG A 6 16.13 -8.30 -8.91
CA ARG A 6 14.89 -8.33 -8.12
C ARG A 6 14.81 -7.16 -7.13
N ILE A 7 15.90 -6.87 -6.42
CA ILE A 7 15.95 -5.74 -5.47
C ILE A 7 15.84 -4.41 -6.20
N LYS A 8 16.52 -4.23 -7.34
CA LYS A 8 16.45 -2.99 -8.14
C LYS A 8 15.05 -2.76 -8.69
N LEU A 9 14.42 -3.81 -9.23
CA LEU A 9 13.04 -3.78 -9.69
C LEU A 9 12.11 -3.40 -8.54
N GLY A 10 12.21 -4.06 -7.39
CA GLY A 10 11.39 -3.74 -6.22
C GLY A 10 11.60 -2.31 -5.71
N GLY A 11 12.82 -1.77 -5.79
CA GLY A 11 13.10 -0.37 -5.48
C GLY A 11 12.38 0.60 -6.42
N VAL A 12 12.43 0.36 -7.74
CA VAL A 12 11.70 1.18 -8.73
C VAL A 12 10.19 1.08 -8.52
N MET A 13 9.66 -0.14 -8.33
CA MET A 13 8.24 -0.35 -8.10
C MET A 13 7.76 0.30 -6.81
N SER A 14 8.59 0.30 -5.77
CA SER A 14 8.32 1.03 -4.53
C SER A 14 8.20 2.53 -4.74
N ILE A 15 9.10 3.14 -5.54
CA ILE A 15 9.03 4.58 -5.84
C ILE A 15 7.74 4.90 -6.59
N ILE A 16 7.44 4.16 -7.66
CA ILE A 16 6.26 4.41 -8.48
C ILE A 16 4.99 4.19 -7.64
N ALA A 17 4.92 3.08 -6.89
CA ALA A 17 3.80 2.79 -5.99
C ALA A 17 3.56 3.91 -4.97
N GLY A 18 4.63 4.43 -4.35
CA GLY A 18 4.50 5.49 -3.35
C GLY A 18 3.97 6.81 -3.94
N PHE A 19 4.45 7.19 -5.14
CA PHE A 19 3.88 8.33 -5.87
C PHE A 19 2.42 8.09 -6.25
N SER A 20 2.12 6.93 -6.85
CA SER A 20 0.76 6.56 -7.24
C SER A 20 -0.19 6.61 -6.05
N LEU A 21 0.18 6.07 -4.89
CA LEU A 21 -0.66 6.06 -3.69
C LEU A 21 -0.96 7.49 -3.20
N ALA A 22 0.08 8.32 -3.07
CA ALA A 22 -0.09 9.71 -2.63
C ALA A 22 -0.94 10.54 -3.61
N THR A 23 -0.66 10.43 -4.92
CA THR A 23 -1.39 11.13 -5.97
C THR A 23 -2.84 10.66 -6.07
N ALA A 24 -3.09 9.36 -6.03
CA ALA A 24 -4.42 8.79 -6.13
C ALA A 24 -5.35 9.29 -5.03
N HIS A 25 -4.91 9.25 -3.78
CA HIS A 25 -5.71 9.73 -2.66
C HIS A 25 -5.89 11.24 -2.68
N SER A 26 -4.88 12.00 -3.13
CA SER A 26 -5.03 13.44 -3.32
C SER A 26 -6.07 13.79 -4.39
N ILE A 27 -6.11 13.04 -5.50
CA ILE A 27 -7.16 13.18 -6.52
C ILE A 27 -8.53 12.83 -5.92
N ASN A 28 -8.66 11.69 -5.24
CA ASN A 28 -9.93 11.29 -4.61
C ASN A 28 -10.43 12.29 -3.56
N LEU A 29 -9.54 13.05 -2.92
CA LEU A 29 -9.92 14.12 -2.00
C LEU A 29 -10.45 15.38 -2.72
N LEU A 30 -9.87 15.71 -3.88
CA LEU A 30 -10.19 16.93 -4.62
C LEU A 30 -11.41 16.79 -5.53
N PHE A 31 -11.73 15.58 -5.96
CA PHE A 31 -12.86 15.29 -6.86
C PHE A 31 -13.95 14.52 -6.12
N SER A 32 -15.17 15.07 -6.07
CA SER A 32 -16.30 14.52 -5.31
C SER A 32 -17.33 13.75 -6.15
N ASN A 33 -17.21 13.76 -7.49
CA ASN A 33 -18.07 13.01 -8.40
C ASN A 33 -17.42 12.80 -9.79
N GLY A 34 -17.97 11.87 -10.56
CA GLY A 34 -17.64 11.68 -11.99
C GLY A 34 -16.27 11.05 -12.27
N GLU A 35 -15.69 11.43 -13.40
CA GLU A 35 -14.47 10.84 -13.98
C GLU A 35 -13.22 10.96 -13.08
N GLY A 36 -13.13 12.02 -12.27
CA GLY A 36 -11.98 12.26 -11.38
C GLY A 36 -11.78 11.17 -10.32
N ILE A 37 -12.87 10.66 -9.74
CA ILE A 37 -12.82 9.54 -8.79
C ILE A 37 -12.35 8.26 -9.49
N VAL A 38 -12.78 8.02 -10.73
CA VAL A 38 -12.39 6.83 -11.51
C VAL A 38 -10.89 6.81 -11.77
N ILE A 39 -10.33 7.96 -12.15
CA ILE A 39 -8.89 8.13 -12.36
C ILE A 39 -8.15 7.87 -11.05
N GLY A 40 -8.59 8.48 -9.95
CA GLY A 40 -7.99 8.25 -8.64
C GLY A 40 -8.01 6.77 -8.25
N LYS A 41 -9.15 6.09 -8.38
CA LYS A 41 -9.29 4.64 -8.12
C LYS A 41 -8.40 3.79 -9.05
N ALA A 42 -8.29 4.13 -10.33
CA ALA A 42 -7.38 3.45 -11.26
C ALA A 42 -5.91 3.60 -10.83
N ILE A 43 -5.50 4.76 -10.33
CA ILE A 43 -4.15 4.97 -9.80
C ILE A 43 -3.97 4.21 -8.48
N VAL A 44 -4.98 4.13 -7.59
CA VAL A 44 -4.93 3.26 -6.39
C VAL A 44 -4.73 1.79 -6.79
N PHE A 45 -5.47 1.33 -7.81
CA PHE A 45 -5.36 -0.04 -8.33
C PHE A 45 -3.93 -0.34 -8.80
N ILE A 46 -3.35 0.56 -9.60
CA ILE A 46 -1.96 0.45 -10.06
C ILE A 46 -1.01 0.46 -8.87
N ALA A 47 -1.17 1.39 -7.91
CA ALA A 47 -0.32 1.47 -6.73
C ALA A 47 -0.24 0.13 -6.00
N HIS A 48 -1.38 -0.50 -5.74
CA HIS A 48 -1.44 -1.80 -5.06
C HIS A 48 -0.76 -2.90 -5.86
N LEU A 49 -0.99 -3.00 -7.18
CA LEU A 49 -0.25 -3.98 -8.01
C LEU A 49 1.27 -3.82 -7.91
N LEU A 50 1.76 -2.57 -7.88
CA LEU A 50 3.19 -2.28 -7.78
C LEU A 50 3.76 -2.55 -6.38
N ILE A 51 2.97 -2.35 -5.33
CA ILE A 51 3.38 -2.63 -3.93
C ILE A 51 3.78 -4.10 -3.75
N VAL A 52 3.14 -5.05 -4.46
CA VAL A 52 3.53 -6.46 -4.41
C VAL A 52 5.01 -6.63 -4.76
N PHE A 53 5.47 -6.01 -5.84
CA PHE A 53 6.87 -6.06 -6.26
C PHE A 53 7.79 -5.29 -5.31
N ALA A 54 7.30 -4.19 -4.72
CA ALA A 54 8.03 -3.46 -3.68
C ALA A 54 8.30 -4.34 -2.45
N PHE A 55 7.30 -5.11 -1.99
CA PHE A 55 7.47 -6.05 -0.88
C PHE A 55 8.51 -7.12 -1.17
N PHE A 56 8.50 -7.70 -2.38
CA PHE A 56 9.55 -8.65 -2.77
C PHE A 56 10.95 -8.00 -2.71
N GLY A 57 11.10 -6.76 -3.19
CA GLY A 57 12.37 -6.03 -3.11
C GLY A 57 12.84 -5.78 -1.68
N PHE A 58 11.93 -5.29 -0.82
CA PHE A 58 12.22 -5.06 0.60
C PHE A 58 12.58 -6.35 1.32
N HIS A 59 11.80 -7.42 1.10
CA HIS A 59 12.04 -8.70 1.72
C HIS A 59 13.38 -9.29 1.28
N GLU A 60 13.69 -9.31 -0.03
CA GLU A 60 14.95 -9.88 -0.52
C GLU A 60 16.17 -9.08 -0.03
N SER A 61 16.06 -7.75 0.05
CA SER A 61 17.16 -6.90 0.55
C SER A 61 17.51 -7.13 2.03
N GLN A 62 16.60 -7.77 2.78
CA GLN A 62 16.74 -8.08 4.19
C GLN A 62 16.66 -9.59 4.45
N ARG A 63 16.88 -10.44 3.44
CA ARG A 63 16.65 -11.89 3.50
C ARG A 63 17.18 -12.55 4.77
N ASP A 64 18.41 -12.23 5.15
CA ASP A 64 19.08 -12.84 6.32
C ASP A 64 18.67 -12.20 7.66
N LYS A 65 17.96 -11.07 7.64
CA LYS A 65 17.61 -10.26 8.82
C LYS A 65 16.11 -9.96 8.99
N ASN A 66 15.25 -10.41 8.07
CA ASN A 66 13.80 -10.21 8.13
C ASN A 66 13.19 -10.78 9.42
N GLY A 67 13.67 -11.96 9.81
CA GLY A 67 13.04 -12.77 10.85
C GLY A 67 11.55 -13.00 10.56
N ILE A 68 10.80 -13.34 11.61
CA ILE A 68 9.38 -13.67 11.48
C ILE A 68 8.52 -12.46 11.06
N PHE A 69 8.88 -11.25 11.49
CA PHE A 69 8.11 -10.05 11.18
C PHE A 69 8.18 -9.68 9.70
N GLY A 70 9.35 -9.77 9.08
CA GLY A 70 9.49 -9.52 7.64
C GLY A 70 8.69 -10.52 6.81
N SER A 71 8.73 -11.81 7.15
CA SER A 71 8.01 -12.85 6.40
C SER A 71 6.48 -12.77 6.59
N ILE A 72 5.99 -12.61 7.83
CA ILE A 72 4.55 -12.42 8.07
C ILE A 72 4.08 -11.12 7.42
N GLY A 73 4.83 -10.03 7.57
CA GLY A 73 4.51 -8.74 6.97
C GLY A 73 4.40 -8.83 5.46
N MET A 74 5.32 -9.54 4.80
CA MET A 74 5.26 -9.78 3.36
C MET A 74 4.01 -10.57 2.95
N VAL A 75 3.71 -11.69 3.63
CA VAL A 75 2.56 -12.53 3.30
C VAL A 75 1.25 -11.76 3.49
N LEU A 76 1.06 -11.15 4.66
CA LEU A 76 -0.15 -10.37 4.96
C LEU A 76 -0.28 -9.16 4.04
N GLY A 77 0.84 -8.46 3.78
CA GLY A 77 0.89 -7.33 2.88
C GLY A 77 0.45 -7.72 1.48
N VAL A 78 1.02 -8.79 0.90
CA VAL A 78 0.66 -9.25 -0.44
C VAL A 78 -0.80 -9.69 -0.53
N ILE A 79 -1.29 -10.48 0.43
CA ILE A 79 -2.70 -10.91 0.47
C ILE A 79 -3.63 -9.70 0.59
N GLY A 80 -3.33 -8.79 1.52
CA GLY A 80 -4.09 -7.56 1.71
C GLY A 80 -4.11 -6.70 0.45
N THR A 81 -2.97 -6.54 -0.21
CA THR A 81 -2.86 -5.82 -1.47
C THR A 81 -3.72 -6.45 -2.57
N ILE A 82 -3.72 -7.78 -2.72
CA ILE A 82 -4.59 -8.48 -3.69
C ILE A 82 -6.07 -8.19 -3.40
N ILE A 83 -6.47 -8.24 -2.13
CA ILE A 83 -7.86 -7.97 -1.75
C ILE A 83 -8.23 -6.50 -2.01
N VAL A 84 -7.37 -5.54 -1.65
CA VAL A 84 -7.61 -4.12 -1.92
C VAL A 84 -7.70 -3.87 -3.43
N THR A 85 -6.83 -4.48 -4.24
CA THR A 85 -6.92 -4.43 -5.70
C THR A 85 -8.27 -4.95 -6.21
N ALA A 86 -8.78 -6.06 -5.66
CA ALA A 86 -10.09 -6.60 -6.03
C ALA A 86 -11.24 -5.67 -5.61
N ILE A 87 -11.19 -5.08 -4.41
CA ILE A 87 -12.18 -4.11 -3.93
C ILE A 87 -12.21 -2.89 -4.86
N VAL A 88 -11.05 -2.30 -5.15
CA VAL A 88 -10.94 -1.12 -6.01
C VAL A 88 -11.41 -1.43 -7.44
N PHE A 89 -11.18 -2.65 -7.93
CA PHE A 89 -11.71 -3.09 -9.22
C PHE A 89 -13.24 -3.07 -9.25
N VAL A 90 -13.90 -3.57 -8.20
CA VAL A 90 -15.37 -3.51 -8.06
C VAL A 90 -15.86 -2.07 -7.93
N GLU A 91 -15.17 -1.23 -7.15
CA GLU A 91 -15.50 0.19 -7.03
C GLU A 91 -15.44 0.94 -8.36
N MET A 92 -14.48 0.60 -9.24
CA MET A 92 -14.43 1.17 -10.60
C MET A 92 -15.58 0.72 -11.48
N ALA A 93 -16.13 -0.49 -11.27
CA ALA A 93 -17.27 -0.99 -12.05
C ALA A 93 -18.56 -0.18 -11.81
N GLY A 94 -18.67 0.56 -10.70
CA GLY A 94 -19.81 1.44 -10.42
C GLY A 94 -20.04 2.52 -11.47
N VAL A 95 -18.99 2.92 -12.19
CA VAL A 95 -19.08 3.86 -13.31
C VAL A 95 -19.97 3.33 -14.44
N SER A 96 -20.11 2.00 -14.54
CA SER A 96 -21.00 1.32 -15.49
C SER A 96 -22.43 1.14 -14.95
N ASN A 97 -22.85 1.97 -13.98
CA ASN A 97 -24.14 1.86 -13.27
C ASN A 97 -24.35 0.53 -12.52
N VAL A 98 -23.26 -0.14 -12.16
CA VAL A 98 -23.32 -1.32 -11.28
C VAL A 98 -23.58 -0.86 -9.84
N LYS A 99 -24.54 -1.49 -9.17
CA LYS A 99 -24.89 -1.18 -7.78
C LYS A 99 -23.86 -1.79 -6.80
N ILE A 100 -22.75 -1.11 -6.61
CA ILE A 100 -21.63 -1.57 -5.77
C ILE A 100 -22.08 -1.92 -4.34
N ASP A 101 -22.96 -1.11 -3.75
CA ASP A 101 -23.45 -1.32 -2.38
C ASP A 101 -24.16 -2.66 -2.23
N GLU A 102 -24.93 -3.08 -3.23
CA GLU A 102 -25.60 -4.39 -3.24
C GLU A 102 -24.57 -5.54 -3.35
N ILE A 103 -23.49 -5.34 -4.10
CA ILE A 103 -22.40 -6.32 -4.22
C ILE A 103 -21.68 -6.48 -2.88
N PHE A 104 -21.32 -5.39 -2.20
CA PHE A 104 -20.63 -5.46 -0.91
C PHE A 104 -21.54 -5.87 0.24
N ALA A 105 -22.87 -5.72 0.11
CA ALA A 105 -23.83 -6.19 1.12
C ALA A 105 -23.96 -7.72 1.19
N VAL A 106 -23.57 -8.46 0.12
CA VAL A 106 -23.54 -9.93 0.16
C VAL A 106 -22.57 -10.40 1.23
N SER A 107 -23.01 -11.29 2.13
CA SER A 107 -22.27 -11.66 3.36
C SER A 107 -20.81 -12.06 3.14
N THR A 108 -20.53 -12.82 2.07
CA THR A 108 -19.16 -13.22 1.69
C THR A 108 -18.31 -12.02 1.27
N ASN A 109 -18.90 -11.08 0.53
CA ASN A 109 -18.22 -9.89 0.03
C ASN A 109 -18.01 -8.86 1.15
N HIS A 110 -19.01 -8.71 2.03
CA HIS A 110 -18.91 -7.84 3.20
C HIS A 110 -17.72 -8.22 4.07
N PHE A 111 -17.53 -9.52 4.32
CA PHE A 111 -16.37 -9.99 5.09
C PHE A 111 -15.03 -9.59 4.43
N ILE A 112 -14.90 -9.81 3.12
CA ILE A 112 -13.69 -9.45 2.36
C ILE A 112 -13.48 -7.94 2.37
N TYR A 113 -14.54 -7.16 2.16
CA TYR A 113 -14.52 -5.71 2.14
C TYR A 113 -14.13 -5.10 3.49
N SER A 114 -14.68 -5.61 4.60
CA SER A 114 -14.42 -5.07 5.93
C SER A 114 -13.06 -5.47 6.49
N PHE A 115 -12.64 -6.73 6.30
CA PHE A 115 -11.43 -7.26 6.96
C PHE A 115 -10.23 -7.35 6.03
N GLY A 116 -10.44 -7.41 4.72
CA GLY A 116 -9.38 -7.50 3.72
C GLY A 116 -8.33 -6.39 3.82
N PRO A 117 -8.74 -5.11 3.84
CA PRO A 117 -7.82 -3.99 4.00
C PRO A 117 -7.01 -4.03 5.30
N LEU A 118 -7.53 -4.64 6.37
CA LEU A 118 -6.78 -4.79 7.63
C LEU A 118 -5.56 -5.71 7.48
N LEU A 119 -5.61 -6.71 6.58
CA LEU A 119 -4.45 -7.55 6.29
C LEU A 119 -3.31 -6.73 5.68
N PHE A 120 -3.64 -5.79 4.79
CA PHE A 120 -2.67 -4.84 4.25
C PHE A 120 -2.07 -3.98 5.35
N VAL A 121 -2.91 -3.42 6.23
CA VAL A 121 -2.48 -2.59 7.37
C VAL A 121 -1.51 -3.35 8.27
N LEU A 122 -1.88 -4.56 8.70
CA LEU A 122 -1.03 -5.39 9.55
C LEU A 122 0.27 -5.80 8.83
N GLY A 123 0.18 -6.12 7.53
CA GLY A 123 1.32 -6.40 6.69
C GLY A 123 2.33 -5.25 6.69
N MET A 124 1.85 -4.03 6.43
CA MET A 124 2.66 -2.81 6.43
C MET A 124 3.32 -2.54 7.79
N ILE A 125 2.59 -2.74 8.90
CA ILE A 125 3.12 -2.57 10.25
C ILE A 125 4.28 -3.55 10.49
N PHE A 126 4.10 -4.83 10.15
CA PHE A 126 5.16 -5.83 10.33
C PHE A 126 6.36 -5.63 9.40
N VAL A 127 6.14 -5.23 8.15
CA VAL A 127 7.22 -4.83 7.24
C VAL A 127 8.01 -3.65 7.82
N GLY A 128 7.32 -2.62 8.31
CA GLY A 128 7.97 -1.47 8.94
C GLY A 128 8.76 -1.84 10.20
N ILE A 129 8.20 -2.69 11.08
CA ILE A 129 8.90 -3.20 12.26
C ILE A 129 10.15 -3.99 11.84
N SER A 130 10.04 -4.84 10.82
CA SER A 130 11.16 -5.59 10.27
C SER A 130 12.27 -4.67 9.79
N MET A 131 11.94 -3.62 9.03
CA MET A 131 12.90 -2.62 8.55
C MET A 131 13.65 -1.91 9.68
N VAL A 132 12.92 -1.46 10.71
CA VAL A 132 13.52 -0.79 11.88
C VAL A 132 14.45 -1.73 12.64
N ARG A 133 14.05 -3.00 12.80
CA ARG A 133 14.83 -4.00 13.55
C ARG A 133 16.06 -4.48 12.80
N ALA A 134 15.95 -4.70 11.49
CA ALA A 134 17.05 -5.19 10.67
C ALA A 134 18.19 -4.16 10.54
N LYS A 135 17.89 -2.87 10.74
CA LYS A 135 18.82 -1.73 10.60
C LYS A 135 19.52 -1.69 9.23
N LEU A 136 18.88 -2.25 8.20
CA LEU A 136 19.37 -2.26 6.82
C LEU A 136 18.86 -1.05 6.03
N PHE A 137 17.74 -0.47 6.47
CA PHE A 137 17.17 0.76 5.97
C PHE A 137 17.30 1.86 7.03
N PRO A 138 17.24 3.15 6.65
CA PRO A 138 16.99 4.22 7.61
C PRO A 138 15.71 3.89 8.40
N SER A 139 15.77 3.98 9.73
CA SER A 139 14.62 3.65 10.61
C SER A 139 13.37 4.46 10.26
N ALA A 140 13.56 5.68 9.78
CA ALA A 140 12.49 6.55 9.31
C ALA A 140 11.63 5.93 8.19
N VAL A 141 12.21 5.09 7.31
CA VAL A 141 11.43 4.39 6.26
C VAL A 141 10.38 3.49 6.91
N GLY A 142 10.80 2.62 7.83
CA GLY A 142 9.87 1.71 8.51
C GLY A 142 8.85 2.47 9.37
N LEU A 143 9.26 3.55 10.04
CA LEU A 143 8.36 4.39 10.83
C LEU A 143 7.31 5.10 9.96
N LEU A 144 7.68 5.61 8.79
CA LEU A 144 6.73 6.22 7.84
C LEU A 144 5.68 5.21 7.38
N LEU A 145 6.11 3.98 7.06
CA LEU A 145 5.19 2.91 6.67
C LEU A 145 4.21 2.55 7.79
N ILE A 146 4.69 2.43 9.04
CA ILE A 146 3.83 2.14 10.20
C ILE A 146 2.85 3.29 10.45
N LEU A 147 3.38 4.50 10.65
CA LEU A 147 2.57 5.65 11.06
C LEU A 147 1.60 6.05 9.95
N GLY A 148 2.06 6.09 8.70
CA GLY A 148 1.19 6.41 7.57
C GLY A 148 0.04 5.44 7.43
N THR A 149 0.30 4.14 7.59
CA THR A 149 -0.75 3.12 7.43
C THR A 149 -1.72 3.11 8.62
N ILE A 150 -1.25 3.41 9.84
CA ILE A 150 -2.14 3.60 11.01
C ILE A 150 -3.03 4.82 10.81
N VAL A 151 -2.45 5.96 10.41
CA VAL A 151 -3.23 7.18 10.12
C VAL A 151 -4.24 6.91 9.01
N PHE A 152 -3.85 6.19 7.96
CA PHE A 152 -4.74 5.79 6.88
C PHE A 152 -5.93 4.99 7.41
N ALA A 153 -5.67 3.95 8.19
CA ALA A 153 -6.70 3.06 8.74
C ALA A 153 -7.65 3.80 9.70
N LEU A 154 -7.13 4.74 10.50
CA LEU A 154 -7.95 5.59 11.38
C LEU A 154 -8.95 6.45 10.60
N GLY A 155 -8.71 6.72 9.32
CA GLY A 155 -9.68 7.40 8.45
C GLY A 155 -11.04 6.71 8.44
N THR A 156 -11.07 5.37 8.43
CA THR A 156 -12.33 4.57 8.36
C THR A 156 -13.28 4.78 9.53
N VAL A 157 -12.78 5.27 10.67
CA VAL A 157 -13.59 5.54 11.88
C VAL A 157 -13.75 7.03 12.15
N ALA A 158 -13.29 7.89 11.25
CA ALA A 158 -13.23 9.34 11.45
C ALA A 158 -14.49 10.10 10.96
N GLY A 159 -15.49 9.40 10.43
CA GLY A 159 -16.72 10.00 9.90
C GLY A 159 -16.41 11.04 8.83
N ASN A 160 -16.88 12.26 9.01
CA ASN A 160 -16.72 13.34 8.01
C ASN A 160 -15.25 13.72 7.72
N LEU A 161 -14.31 13.35 8.59
CA LEU A 161 -12.88 13.60 8.38
C LEU A 161 -12.15 12.46 7.65
N GLU A 162 -12.86 11.36 7.32
CA GLU A 162 -12.29 10.20 6.65
C GLU A 162 -11.45 10.56 5.41
N PRO A 163 -11.94 11.37 4.44
CA PRO A 163 -11.17 11.65 3.23
C PRO A 163 -9.84 12.36 3.51
N LEU A 164 -9.84 13.27 4.49
CA LEU A 164 -8.65 14.02 4.87
C LEU A 164 -7.62 13.14 5.60
N ILE A 165 -8.08 12.35 6.56
CA ILE A 165 -7.22 11.47 7.37
C ILE A 165 -6.64 10.34 6.52
N SER A 166 -7.48 9.66 5.71
CA SER A 166 -7.03 8.61 4.80
C SER A 166 -6.01 9.16 3.79
N THR A 167 -6.27 10.33 3.20
CA THR A 167 -5.31 10.96 2.26
C THR A 167 -3.99 11.31 2.93
N THR A 168 -4.02 11.85 4.15
CA THR A 168 -2.81 12.15 4.92
C THR A 168 -2.01 10.89 5.20
N GLY A 169 -2.68 9.81 5.62
CA GLY A 169 -2.03 8.51 5.84
C GLY A 169 -1.44 7.91 4.56
N ALA A 170 -2.14 8.04 3.43
CA ALA A 170 -1.66 7.58 2.12
C ALA A 170 -0.40 8.33 1.68
N ILE A 171 -0.35 9.65 1.89
CA ILE A 171 0.83 10.47 1.59
C ILE A 171 2.02 10.03 2.45
N ILE A 172 1.83 9.87 3.76
CA ILE A 172 2.91 9.44 4.68
C ILE A 172 3.41 8.04 4.29
N THR A 173 2.49 7.12 3.99
CA THR A 173 2.84 5.76 3.54
C THR A 173 3.58 5.80 2.20
N GLY A 174 3.11 6.62 1.26
CA GLY A 174 3.74 6.85 -0.03
C GLY A 174 5.16 7.39 0.09
N LEU A 175 5.41 8.33 1.01
CA LEU A 175 6.76 8.82 1.32
C LEU A 175 7.66 7.71 1.86
N GLY A 176 7.14 6.82 2.69
CA GLY A 176 7.87 5.64 3.16
C GLY A 176 8.28 4.72 2.01
N PHE A 177 7.36 4.44 1.07
CA PHE A 177 7.67 3.66 -0.13
C PHE A 177 8.67 4.36 -1.06
N ILE A 178 8.53 5.66 -1.30
CA ILE A 178 9.47 6.43 -2.14
C ILE A 178 10.87 6.39 -1.52
N TRP A 179 11.00 6.69 -0.23
CA TRP A 179 12.30 6.71 0.43
C TRP A 179 12.92 5.30 0.50
N GLY A 180 12.14 4.28 0.85
CA GLY A 180 12.60 2.88 0.84
C GLY A 180 13.09 2.45 -0.54
N GLY A 181 12.36 2.81 -1.59
CA GLY A 181 12.73 2.48 -2.96
C GLY A 181 13.99 3.21 -3.45
N LEU A 182 14.12 4.51 -3.14
CA LEU A 182 15.34 5.29 -3.43
C LEU A 182 16.57 4.70 -2.72
N PHE A 183 16.40 4.27 -1.48
CA PHE A 183 17.46 3.62 -0.71
C PHE A 183 17.90 2.31 -1.35
N LEU A 184 16.96 1.45 -1.75
CA LEU A 184 17.26 0.21 -2.48
C LEU A 184 18.02 0.47 -3.79
N PHE A 185 17.57 1.45 -4.56
CA PHE A 185 18.17 1.78 -5.85
C PHE A 185 19.61 2.26 -5.72
N ARG A 186 19.88 3.16 -4.75
CA ARG A 186 21.23 3.70 -4.49
C ARG A 186 22.19 2.64 -3.98
N ARG A 187 21.74 1.77 -3.07
CA ARG A 187 22.60 0.74 -2.47
C ARG A 187 23.11 -0.29 -3.48
N ASN A 188 22.32 -0.63 -4.49
CA ASN A 188 22.71 -1.60 -5.53
C ASN A 188 23.47 -0.99 -6.71
N SER A 189 23.67 0.33 -6.72
CA SER A 189 24.45 1.02 -7.75
C SER A 189 25.90 1.29 -7.32
N MET A 190 26.24 0.94 -6.08
CA MET A 190 27.59 0.94 -5.50
C MET A 190 28.11 -0.50 -5.44
#